data_AF-A0A940RI77-F1
#
_entry.id   AF-A0A940RI77-F1
#
_cell.length_a   1.000
_cell.length_b   1.000
_cell.length_c   1.000
_cell.angle_alpha   90.00
_cell.angle_beta   90.00
_cell.angle_gamma   90.00
#
_symmetry.space_group_name_H-M   'P 1'
#
loop_
_entity.id
_entity.type
_entity.pdbx_description
1 polymer ?
#
loop_
_entity_poly.entity_id
_entity_poly.type
_entity_poly.pdbx_seq_one_letter_code
_entity_poly.pdbx_strand_id
1 'polypeptide(L)'
;MPHQIFFSWQSDTRGAIGRFLIHQALGDAIAKLKADAAIDAAHREIAVDSDTQGIGGSPPIVETIFRKIDGALLFVSDMTYVGFRPGGGGTPNPNVSIEHGWALKSLTWRRVISVMNTAMGHPKTHELPFDLRHAKGPIFFDCPHDATAEQRRTAKDGLTRDLAKAIRLVLDDPEVHAQLKPAAPVEPHPHDVGLLGRAHRQFPDGLRDLLRTHNFGEPYRRATVEPLFEMTATWSGARYEFHDPEVQAAFSAMRAKAGAFEELLLERTHAMDRNTEMAWPRTDQDVQLGLQRSTLDAIKRLNLRSTELADALDAFERLASARLRVALDDALKEVEPDPRVQEAANALYEMAADPHRGALPEIVQTPRLTVRLAPLAARDHTRLDPKRIVKVQAKFAPPTTQAVETGVDGRQWWSCGPRVRPQPLHSPETPWRMRLVRPGDLEFQARIGRQTQADAAIDIDGLALEQLAVTNLERMAAIALDLGFDGPALVQVSFNGMHEVALRQGDLAAPRRMLLPDLGLPTIQIPNLRDKLAGPLQDGFDRLWQTAGWPIGSPSFEHGEWSGYDRLTQLDLDGI
;
A
#
# COMPACT_ATOMS: atom_id res chain seq x y z
N MET A 1 23.80 5.74 -8.20
CA MET A 1 25.20 6.13 -8.49
C MET A 1 25.56 5.51 -9.83
N PRO A 2 26.22 6.24 -10.74
CA PRO A 2 26.62 5.69 -12.04
C PRO A 2 27.55 4.49 -11.85
N HIS A 3 27.35 3.45 -12.66
CA HIS A 3 28.23 2.29 -12.69
C HIS A 3 29.61 2.71 -13.21
N GLN A 4 30.68 2.31 -12.50
CA GLN A 4 32.04 2.75 -12.83
C GLN A 4 32.84 1.64 -13.51
N ILE A 5 33.55 2.01 -14.59
CA ILE A 5 34.63 1.21 -15.17
C ILE A 5 35.94 1.71 -14.56
N PHE A 6 36.60 0.89 -13.76
CA PHE A 6 37.91 1.26 -13.21
C PHE A 6 39.00 1.00 -14.25
N PHE A 7 39.72 2.05 -14.65
CA PHE A 7 40.81 1.99 -15.62
C PHE A 7 42.17 2.12 -14.92
N SER A 8 42.93 1.03 -14.93
CA SER A 8 44.33 0.96 -14.49
C SER A 8 45.28 1.17 -15.66
N TRP A 9 46.16 2.16 -15.57
CA TRP A 9 46.93 2.70 -16.70
C TRP A 9 48.44 2.73 -16.45
N GLN A 10 49.22 2.63 -17.53
CA GLN A 10 50.69 2.63 -17.47
C GLN A 10 51.26 4.05 -17.36
N SER A 11 51.84 4.40 -16.22
CA SER A 11 52.50 5.71 -16.03
C SER A 11 53.82 5.86 -16.78
N ASP A 12 54.49 4.76 -17.08
CA ASP A 12 55.81 4.75 -17.71
C ASP A 12 55.73 4.78 -19.25
N THR A 13 54.52 4.86 -19.82
CA THR A 13 54.31 5.03 -21.25
C THR A 13 53.93 6.47 -21.59
N ARG A 14 54.27 6.93 -22.80
CA ARG A 14 53.86 8.26 -23.28
C ARG A 14 52.34 8.32 -23.36
N GLY A 15 51.72 9.28 -22.68
CA GLY A 15 50.25 9.35 -22.58
C GLY A 15 49.51 9.33 -23.92
N ALA A 16 50.04 9.96 -24.96
CA ALA A 16 49.43 10.03 -26.29
C ALA A 16 49.34 8.68 -27.04
N ILE A 17 50.10 7.66 -26.62
CA ILE A 17 50.10 6.31 -27.22
C ILE A 17 49.67 5.22 -26.22
N GLY A 18 49.33 5.63 -25.00
CA GLY A 18 48.93 4.76 -23.89
C GLY A 18 47.72 5.37 -23.18
N ARG A 19 47.89 5.80 -21.92
CA ARG A 19 46.81 6.31 -21.04
C ARG A 19 45.75 7.17 -21.73
N PHE A 20 46.14 8.24 -22.43
CA PHE A 20 45.17 9.17 -23.03
C PHE A 20 44.42 8.54 -24.20
N LEU A 21 45.12 7.79 -25.05
CA LEU A 21 44.52 7.09 -26.18
C LEU A 21 43.51 6.04 -25.69
N ILE A 22 43.89 5.23 -24.71
CA ILE A 22 43.03 4.18 -24.13
C ILE A 22 41.83 4.81 -23.42
N HIS A 23 42.04 5.85 -22.62
CA HIS A 23 40.94 6.54 -21.93
C HIS A 23 39.93 7.14 -22.91
N GLN A 24 40.41 7.77 -24.01
CA GLN A 24 39.54 8.28 -25.07
C GLN A 24 38.80 7.14 -25.78
N ALA A 25 39.49 6.05 -26.12
CA ALA A 25 38.86 4.90 -26.75
C ALA A 25 37.77 4.26 -25.87
N LEU A 26 38.01 4.19 -24.56
CA LEU A 26 37.05 3.70 -23.56
C LEU A 26 35.84 4.63 -23.45
N GLY A 27 36.04 5.95 -23.40
CA GLY A 27 34.96 6.93 -23.42
C GLY A 27 34.10 6.83 -24.69
N ASP A 28 34.73 6.72 -25.86
CA ASP A 28 34.04 6.55 -27.15
C ASP A 28 33.27 5.22 -27.22
N ALA A 29 33.82 4.15 -26.63
CA ALA A 29 33.18 2.84 -26.58
C ALA A 29 31.91 2.87 -25.72
N ILE A 30 32.00 3.50 -24.54
CA ILE A 30 30.85 3.72 -23.65
C ILE A 30 29.78 4.56 -24.36
N ALA A 31 30.17 5.64 -25.05
CA ALA A 31 29.23 6.49 -25.78
C ALA A 31 28.48 5.71 -26.89
N LYS A 32 29.18 4.84 -27.62
CA LYS A 32 28.56 3.95 -28.62
C LYS A 32 27.57 2.97 -27.99
N LEU A 33 27.91 2.39 -26.84
CA LEU A 33 27.01 1.47 -26.12
C LEU A 33 25.76 2.20 -25.60
N LYS A 34 25.90 3.43 -25.09
CA LYS A 34 24.75 4.24 -24.64
C LYS A 34 23.78 4.58 -25.77
N ALA A 35 24.27 4.72 -27.00
CA ALA A 35 23.45 5.00 -28.17
C ALA A 35 22.72 3.77 -28.71
N ASP A 36 23.07 2.56 -28.26
CA ASP A 36 22.43 1.32 -28.68
C ASP A 36 21.16 1.05 -27.86
N ALA A 37 20.00 1.07 -28.53
CA ALA A 37 18.70 0.86 -27.91
C ALA A 37 18.51 -0.55 -27.32
N ALA A 38 19.35 -1.52 -27.69
CA ALA A 38 19.33 -2.87 -27.15
C ALA A 38 20.00 -3.00 -25.77
N ILE A 39 20.69 -1.96 -25.29
CA ILE A 39 21.28 -1.93 -23.94
C ILE A 39 20.22 -1.48 -22.93
N ASP A 40 20.09 -2.26 -21.86
CA ASP A 40 19.21 -1.99 -20.72
C ASP A 40 19.39 -0.54 -20.23
N ALA A 41 18.26 0.14 -19.97
CA ALA A 41 18.24 1.50 -19.45
C ALA A 41 19.03 1.64 -18.14
N ALA A 42 19.05 0.60 -17.30
CA ALA A 42 19.82 0.56 -16.05
C ALA A 42 21.33 0.69 -16.27
N HIS A 43 21.85 0.30 -17.43
CA HIS A 43 23.28 0.34 -17.76
C HIS A 43 23.69 1.62 -18.53
N ARG A 44 22.80 2.60 -18.69
CA ARG A 44 23.08 3.83 -19.48
C ARG A 44 23.92 4.86 -18.72
N GLU A 45 24.09 4.70 -17.42
CA GLU A 45 24.91 5.57 -16.58
C GLU A 45 26.30 4.98 -16.28
N ILE A 46 27.03 4.57 -17.31
CA ILE A 46 28.42 4.11 -17.18
C ILE A 46 29.40 5.29 -17.31
N ALA A 47 30.39 5.36 -16.41
CA ALA A 47 31.49 6.32 -16.46
C ALA A 47 32.85 5.63 -16.25
N VAL A 48 33.93 6.30 -16.67
CA VAL A 48 35.30 5.85 -16.43
C VAL A 48 35.80 6.47 -15.14
N ASP A 49 36.45 5.64 -14.32
CA ASP A 49 37.06 6.02 -13.06
C ASP A 49 38.52 5.54 -13.01
N SER A 50 39.37 6.24 -12.27
CA SER A 50 40.78 5.88 -12.09
C SER A 50 41.36 6.53 -10.83
N ASP A 51 42.54 6.07 -10.40
CA ASP A 51 43.31 6.66 -9.30
C ASP A 51 42.44 6.93 -8.05
N THR A 52 42.67 8.05 -7.35
CA THR A 52 41.82 8.55 -6.26
C THR A 52 40.80 9.60 -6.73
N GLN A 53 40.45 9.63 -8.03
CA GLN A 53 39.52 10.61 -8.60
C GLN A 53 38.20 10.65 -7.83
N GLY A 54 37.69 11.86 -7.60
CA GLY A 54 36.41 12.10 -6.91
C GLY A 54 36.44 11.95 -5.38
N ILE A 55 37.58 11.60 -4.78
CA ILE A 55 37.72 11.45 -3.33
C ILE A 55 38.36 12.71 -2.73
N GLY A 56 37.69 13.33 -1.75
CA GLY A 56 38.16 14.54 -1.09
C GLY A 56 39.27 14.28 -0.05
N GLY A 57 40.14 15.27 0.15
CA GLY A 57 41.20 15.23 1.15
C GLY A 57 42.45 14.44 0.73
N SER A 58 43.13 13.83 1.71
CA SER A 58 44.35 13.02 1.50
C SER A 58 44.06 11.55 1.85
N PRO A 59 43.32 10.81 1.00
CA PRO A 59 42.91 9.45 1.32
C PRO A 59 44.10 8.48 1.27
N PRO A 60 44.03 7.34 1.99
CA PRO A 60 45.00 6.25 1.81
C PRO A 60 44.89 5.71 0.38
N ILE A 61 45.93 5.95 -0.43
CA ILE A 61 45.89 5.76 -1.90
C ILE A 61 45.54 4.31 -2.28
N VAL A 62 46.31 3.34 -1.76
CA VAL A 62 46.16 1.91 -2.12
C VAL A 62 44.79 1.37 -1.70
N GLU A 63 44.39 1.62 -0.45
CA GLU A 63 43.09 1.18 0.07
C GLU A 63 41.94 1.78 -0.73
N THR A 64 42.07 3.05 -1.11
CA THR A 64 41.07 3.75 -1.92
C THR A 64 40.95 3.14 -3.31
N ILE A 65 42.08 2.84 -3.97
CA ILE A 65 42.09 2.17 -5.27
C ILE A 65 41.43 0.79 -5.18
N PHE A 66 41.81 -0.03 -4.20
CA PHE A 66 41.22 -1.36 -4.01
C PHE A 66 39.71 -1.31 -3.75
N ARG A 67 39.25 -0.37 -2.91
CA ARG A 67 37.81 -0.14 -2.69
C ARG A 67 37.08 0.26 -3.97
N LYS A 68 37.69 1.11 -4.80
CA LYS A 68 37.11 1.52 -6.09
C LYS A 68 37.06 0.35 -7.08
N ILE A 69 38.07 -0.53 -7.07
CA ILE A 69 38.07 -1.76 -7.86
C ILE A 69 36.98 -2.73 -7.36
N ASP A 70 36.82 -2.91 -6.05
CA ASP A 70 35.80 -3.80 -5.47
C ASP A 70 34.37 -3.41 -5.88
N GLY A 71 34.10 -2.10 -5.98
CA GLY A 71 32.81 -1.55 -6.39
C GLY A 71 32.64 -1.33 -7.89
N ALA A 72 33.63 -1.67 -8.72
CA ALA A 72 33.57 -1.40 -10.16
C ALA A 72 32.62 -2.38 -10.88
N LEU A 73 31.92 -1.86 -11.89
CA LEU A 73 31.13 -2.67 -12.82
C LEU A 73 32.04 -3.61 -13.62
N LEU A 74 33.16 -3.08 -14.10
CA LEU A 74 34.21 -3.83 -14.78
C LEU A 74 35.55 -3.11 -14.63
N PHE A 75 36.63 -3.86 -14.81
CA PHE A 75 37.99 -3.37 -14.69
C PHE A 75 38.72 -3.47 -16.03
N VAL A 76 39.40 -2.39 -16.42
CA VAL A 76 40.24 -2.34 -17.62
C VAL A 76 41.68 -2.08 -17.20
N SER A 77 42.62 -2.91 -17.64
CA SER A 77 44.05 -2.71 -17.38
C SER A 77 44.86 -2.56 -18.67
N ASP A 78 45.75 -1.59 -18.67
CA ASP A 78 46.77 -1.44 -19.70
C ASP A 78 47.97 -2.34 -19.38
N MET A 79 48.17 -3.42 -20.12
CA MET A 79 49.26 -4.39 -19.96
C MET A 79 50.44 -4.14 -20.90
N THR A 80 50.54 -2.92 -21.45
CA THR A 80 51.66 -2.49 -22.28
C THR A 80 52.98 -2.64 -21.53
N TYR A 81 53.98 -3.21 -22.18
CA TYR A 81 55.30 -3.38 -21.58
C TYR A 81 55.97 -2.03 -21.30
N VAL A 82 56.56 -1.94 -20.11
CA VAL A 82 57.39 -0.80 -19.68
C VAL A 82 58.85 -1.19 -19.51
N GLY A 83 59.16 -2.48 -19.60
CA GLY A 83 60.51 -3.00 -19.57
C GLY A 83 60.59 -4.47 -19.98
N PHE A 84 61.81 -4.95 -20.14
CA PHE A 84 62.10 -6.34 -20.46
C PHE A 84 63.02 -6.95 -19.39
N ARG A 85 62.71 -8.18 -18.98
CA ARG A 85 63.55 -8.98 -18.10
C ARG A 85 64.83 -9.40 -18.84
N PRO A 86 65.91 -9.79 -18.13
CA PRO A 86 67.15 -10.26 -18.77
C PRO A 86 66.96 -11.39 -19.79
N GLY A 87 65.95 -12.24 -19.61
CA GLY A 87 65.59 -13.30 -20.56
C GLY A 87 64.66 -12.88 -21.72
N GLY A 88 64.45 -11.57 -21.92
CA GLY A 88 63.65 -11.03 -23.03
C GLY A 88 62.13 -10.98 -22.82
N GLY A 89 61.61 -11.56 -21.73
CA GLY A 89 60.19 -11.49 -21.38
C GLY A 89 59.80 -10.08 -20.92
N GLY A 90 58.71 -9.54 -21.47
CA GLY A 90 58.22 -8.19 -21.14
C GLY A 90 57.56 -8.12 -19.76
N THR A 91 57.54 -6.94 -19.17
CA THR A 91 56.80 -6.65 -17.93
C THR A 91 56.01 -5.34 -18.04
N PRO A 92 54.73 -5.32 -17.65
CA PRO A 92 53.99 -4.09 -17.40
C PRO A 92 54.43 -3.46 -16.07
N ASN A 93 53.94 -2.26 -15.77
CA ASN A 93 54.15 -1.62 -14.47
C ASN A 93 53.62 -2.53 -13.31
N PRO A 94 54.39 -2.72 -12.23
CA PRO A 94 53.99 -3.53 -11.09
C PRO A 94 52.69 -3.10 -10.40
N ASN A 95 52.40 -1.80 -10.33
CA ASN A 95 51.16 -1.28 -9.72
C ASN A 95 49.94 -1.74 -10.52
N VAL A 96 50.00 -1.61 -11.85
CA VAL A 96 48.94 -2.10 -12.74
C VAL A 96 48.77 -3.62 -12.62
N SER A 97 49.88 -4.35 -12.43
CA SER A 97 49.84 -5.80 -12.21
C SER A 97 49.14 -6.18 -10.90
N ILE A 98 49.41 -5.45 -9.81
CA ILE A 98 48.77 -5.65 -8.51
C ILE A 98 47.28 -5.32 -8.59
N GLU A 99 46.92 -4.20 -9.21
CA GLU A 99 45.52 -3.80 -9.40
C GLU A 99 44.75 -4.82 -10.25
N HIS A 100 45.38 -5.36 -11.30
CA HIS A 100 44.80 -6.44 -12.11
C HIS A 100 44.59 -7.71 -11.30
N GLY A 101 45.57 -8.12 -10.49
CA GLY A 101 45.42 -9.26 -9.59
C GLY A 101 44.29 -9.05 -8.57
N TRP A 102 44.18 -7.85 -8.02
CA TRP A 102 43.09 -7.48 -7.12
C TRP A 102 41.73 -7.54 -7.82
N ALA A 103 41.64 -7.03 -9.05
CA ALA A 103 40.43 -7.09 -9.86
C ALA A 103 40.02 -8.53 -10.18
N LEU A 104 40.97 -9.43 -10.49
CA LEU A 104 40.66 -10.85 -10.67
C LEU A 104 40.10 -11.49 -9.40
N LYS A 105 40.65 -11.14 -8.23
CA LYS A 105 40.15 -11.61 -6.93
C LYS A 105 38.75 -11.08 -6.63
N SER A 106 38.49 -9.79 -6.87
CA SER A 106 37.25 -9.13 -6.42
C SER A 106 36.11 -9.21 -7.44
N LEU A 107 36.42 -9.08 -8.73
CA LEU A 107 35.43 -9.02 -9.80
C LEU A 107 35.32 -10.31 -10.61
N THR A 108 36.23 -11.26 -10.37
CA THR A 108 36.47 -12.47 -11.19
C THR A 108 36.95 -12.15 -12.61
N TRP A 109 37.41 -13.18 -13.33
CA TRP A 109 37.83 -13.05 -14.73
C TRP A 109 36.70 -12.56 -15.66
N ARG A 110 35.43 -12.72 -15.27
CA ARG A 110 34.27 -12.34 -16.08
C ARG A 110 34.15 -10.84 -16.34
N ARG A 111 34.71 -10.01 -15.46
CA ARG A 111 34.58 -8.55 -15.48
C ARG A 111 35.91 -7.82 -15.67
N VAL A 112 36.98 -8.55 -16.03
CA VAL A 112 38.33 -8.02 -16.22
C VAL A 112 38.69 -8.02 -17.70
N ILE A 113 39.00 -6.85 -18.24
CA ILE A 113 39.48 -6.64 -19.61
C ILE A 113 40.91 -6.12 -19.56
N SER A 114 41.77 -6.64 -20.44
CA SER A 114 43.14 -6.13 -20.61
C SER A 114 43.32 -5.57 -22.01
N VAL A 115 44.09 -4.50 -22.13
CA VAL A 115 44.50 -3.90 -23.41
C VAL A 115 46.02 -3.83 -23.46
N MET A 116 46.61 -3.78 -24.65
CA MET A 116 48.07 -3.70 -24.79
C MET A 116 48.47 -3.06 -26.10
N ASN A 117 49.36 -2.06 -26.03
CA ASN A 117 50.01 -1.48 -27.19
C ASN A 117 51.20 -2.37 -27.62
N THR A 118 51.02 -3.08 -28.73
CA THR A 118 52.01 -4.03 -29.25
C THR A 118 53.24 -3.36 -29.89
N ALA A 119 53.18 -2.05 -30.16
CA ALA A 119 54.34 -1.29 -30.61
C ALA A 119 55.45 -1.21 -29.55
N MET A 120 55.10 -1.44 -28.27
CA MET A 120 56.04 -1.53 -27.15
C MET A 120 56.62 -2.94 -26.94
N GLY A 121 56.31 -3.87 -27.84
CA GLY A 121 56.72 -5.27 -27.79
C GLY A 121 55.51 -6.19 -27.87
N HIS A 122 55.55 -7.14 -28.80
CA HIS A 122 54.45 -8.07 -29.01
C HIS A 122 54.61 -9.32 -28.11
N PRO A 123 53.52 -9.85 -27.51
CA PRO A 123 53.54 -11.11 -26.75
C PRO A 123 54.07 -12.36 -27.48
N LYS A 124 54.26 -12.29 -28.80
CA LYS A 124 54.79 -13.38 -29.64
C LYS A 124 56.31 -13.38 -29.66
N THR A 125 56.93 -12.23 -29.46
CA THR A 125 58.38 -12.05 -29.44
C THR A 125 58.90 -11.86 -28.02
N HIS A 126 58.09 -11.28 -27.14
CA HIS A 126 58.40 -11.06 -25.73
C HIS A 126 57.29 -11.65 -24.88
N GLU A 127 57.58 -12.73 -24.16
CA GLU A 127 56.56 -13.43 -23.37
C GLU A 127 55.95 -12.53 -22.29
N LEU A 128 54.62 -12.62 -22.15
CA LEU A 128 53.89 -12.04 -21.02
C LEU A 128 54.34 -12.70 -19.69
N PRO A 129 54.21 -11.99 -18.55
CA PRO A 129 54.30 -12.58 -17.22
C PRO A 129 53.45 -13.86 -17.08
N PHE A 130 53.93 -14.84 -16.29
CA PHE A 130 53.32 -16.16 -16.17
C PHE A 130 51.81 -16.10 -15.89
N ASP A 131 51.39 -15.29 -14.93
CA ASP A 131 49.98 -15.17 -14.51
C ASP A 131 49.06 -14.66 -15.63
N LEU A 132 49.58 -13.86 -16.58
CA LEU A 132 48.81 -13.34 -17.71
C LEU A 132 48.74 -14.32 -18.90
N ARG A 133 49.56 -15.39 -18.92
CA ARG A 133 49.61 -16.36 -20.04
C ARG A 133 48.50 -17.40 -19.99
N HIS A 134 47.91 -17.62 -18.82
CA HIS A 134 46.89 -18.65 -18.59
C HIS A 134 45.46 -18.12 -18.69
N ALA A 135 45.30 -16.86 -19.11
CA ALA A 135 44.02 -16.20 -19.31
C ALA A 135 43.84 -15.75 -20.77
N LYS A 136 42.65 -15.25 -21.11
CA LYS A 136 42.40 -14.60 -22.41
C LYS A 136 43.34 -13.40 -22.56
N GLY A 137 44.11 -13.38 -23.65
CA GLY A 137 45.10 -12.33 -23.89
C GLY A 137 44.49 -10.92 -24.04
N PRO A 138 45.31 -9.86 -23.93
CA PRO A 138 44.84 -8.49 -24.06
C PRO A 138 44.24 -8.17 -25.45
N ILE A 139 43.38 -7.16 -25.50
CA ILE A 139 43.00 -6.50 -26.74
C ILE A 139 44.23 -5.73 -27.24
N PHE A 140 44.74 -6.13 -28.40
CA PHE A 140 45.92 -5.50 -28.99
C PHE A 140 45.54 -4.29 -29.82
N PHE A 141 46.33 -3.24 -29.67
CA PHE A 141 46.39 -2.14 -30.63
C PHE A 141 47.86 -1.84 -30.94
N ASP A 142 48.10 -1.12 -32.03
CA ASP A 142 49.44 -0.73 -32.46
C ASP A 142 49.51 0.79 -32.58
N CYS A 143 50.38 1.41 -31.80
CA CYS A 143 50.57 2.86 -31.82
C CYS A 143 52.04 3.18 -31.44
N PRO A 144 52.94 3.30 -32.43
CA PRO A 144 54.36 3.52 -32.17
C PRO A 144 54.65 4.92 -31.60
N HIS A 145 55.85 5.11 -31.04
CA HIS A 145 56.26 6.34 -30.38
C HIS A 145 56.22 7.59 -31.26
N ASP A 146 56.43 7.42 -32.56
CA ASP A 146 56.45 8.44 -33.61
C ASP A 146 55.17 8.45 -34.45
N ALA A 147 54.11 7.77 -33.98
CA ALA A 147 52.84 7.69 -34.69
C ALA A 147 52.33 9.08 -35.13
N THR A 148 51.87 9.18 -36.36
CA THR A 148 51.19 10.38 -36.87
C THR A 148 49.82 10.55 -36.20
N ALA A 149 49.20 11.73 -36.37
CA ALA A 149 47.84 11.95 -35.89
C ALA A 149 46.83 10.97 -36.49
N GLU A 150 47.04 10.60 -37.76
CA GLU A 150 46.20 9.63 -38.47
C GLU A 150 46.39 8.21 -37.93
N GLN A 151 47.64 7.77 -37.70
CA GLN A 151 47.92 6.47 -37.08
C GLN A 151 47.32 6.36 -35.67
N ARG A 152 47.47 7.40 -34.85
CA ARG A 152 46.84 7.45 -33.51
C ARG A 152 45.33 7.34 -33.59
N ARG A 153 44.70 8.04 -34.54
CA ARG A 153 43.25 7.98 -34.76
C ARG A 153 42.82 6.57 -35.14
N THR A 154 43.51 5.94 -36.10
CA THR A 154 43.21 4.57 -36.54
C THR A 154 43.36 3.56 -35.39
N ALA A 155 44.43 3.68 -34.59
CA ALA A 155 44.64 2.83 -33.43
C ALA A 155 43.52 3.00 -32.38
N LYS A 156 43.14 4.25 -32.09
CA LYS A 156 42.04 4.58 -31.19
C LYS A 156 40.72 4.02 -31.69
N ASP A 157 40.34 4.27 -32.94
CA ASP A 157 39.06 3.85 -33.51
C ASP A 157 38.93 2.32 -33.53
N GLY A 158 40.03 1.61 -33.81
CA GLY A 158 40.12 0.15 -33.69
C GLY A 158 39.92 -0.32 -32.25
N LEU A 159 40.66 0.26 -31.31
CA LEU A 159 40.53 -0.06 -29.89
C LEU A 159 39.13 0.23 -29.35
N THR A 160 38.51 1.34 -29.74
CA THR A 160 37.12 1.70 -29.37
C THR A 160 36.15 0.61 -29.79
N ARG A 161 36.25 0.10 -31.02
CA ARG A 161 35.36 -0.96 -31.52
C ARG A 161 35.53 -2.24 -30.71
N ASP A 162 36.76 -2.62 -30.43
CA ASP A 162 37.06 -3.89 -29.76
C ASP A 162 36.72 -3.83 -28.26
N LEU A 163 36.94 -2.68 -27.61
CA LEU A 163 36.47 -2.39 -26.26
C LEU A 163 34.94 -2.41 -26.17
N ALA A 164 34.23 -1.75 -27.10
CA ALA A 164 32.77 -1.76 -27.10
C ALA A 164 32.21 -3.18 -27.20
N LYS A 165 32.81 -4.02 -28.05
CA LYS A 165 32.45 -5.44 -28.16
C LYS A 165 32.74 -6.21 -26.87
N ALA A 166 33.91 -6.01 -26.27
CA ALA A 166 34.29 -6.70 -25.05
C ALA A 166 33.42 -6.30 -23.85
N ILE A 167 33.17 -4.99 -23.67
CA ILE A 167 32.28 -4.49 -22.61
C ILE A 167 30.87 -5.04 -22.80
N ARG A 168 30.34 -5.04 -24.04
CA ARG A 168 29.03 -5.63 -24.32
C ARG A 168 28.95 -7.10 -23.89
N LEU A 169 29.96 -7.90 -24.18
CA LEU A 169 29.99 -9.30 -23.76
C LEU A 169 29.98 -9.47 -22.22
N VAL A 170 30.60 -8.56 -21.48
CA VAL A 170 30.54 -8.55 -20.01
C VAL A 170 29.16 -8.14 -19.54
N LEU A 171 28.57 -7.11 -20.15
CA LEU A 171 27.23 -6.63 -19.79
C LEU A 171 26.17 -7.68 -20.07
N ASP A 172 26.27 -8.41 -21.18
CA ASP A 172 25.32 -9.44 -21.60
C ASP A 172 25.53 -10.79 -20.87
N ASP A 173 26.54 -10.92 -19.99
CA ASP A 173 26.83 -12.16 -19.26
C ASP A 173 25.78 -12.40 -18.14
N PRO A 174 25.03 -13.52 -18.16
CA PRO A 174 23.99 -13.80 -17.18
C PRO A 174 24.51 -13.90 -15.73
N GLU A 175 25.73 -14.39 -15.51
CA GLU A 175 26.31 -14.45 -14.16
C GLU A 175 26.71 -13.07 -13.68
N VAL A 176 27.21 -12.20 -14.56
CA VAL A 176 27.50 -10.80 -14.23
C VAL A 176 26.21 -10.06 -13.91
N HIS A 177 25.16 -10.22 -14.73
CA HIS A 177 23.84 -9.68 -14.44
C HIS A 177 23.30 -10.14 -13.07
N ALA A 178 23.44 -11.42 -12.73
CA ALA A 178 22.99 -11.94 -11.44
C ALA A 178 23.80 -11.37 -10.27
N GLN A 179 25.11 -11.17 -10.42
CA GLN A 179 25.98 -10.58 -9.39
C GLN A 179 25.77 -9.09 -9.18
N LEU A 180 25.34 -8.36 -10.21
CA LEU A 180 25.05 -6.93 -10.15
C LEU A 180 23.69 -6.62 -9.53
N LYS A 181 22.78 -7.62 -9.45
CA LYS A 181 21.50 -7.44 -8.77
C LYS A 181 21.73 -7.25 -7.27
N PRO A 182 21.15 -6.21 -6.65
CA PRO A 182 21.20 -6.08 -5.21
C PRO A 182 20.55 -7.31 -4.58
N ALA A 183 21.25 -7.92 -3.60
CA ALA A 183 20.72 -9.04 -2.84
C ALA A 183 19.33 -8.67 -2.28
N ALA A 184 18.45 -9.66 -2.17
CA ALA A 184 17.18 -9.44 -1.49
C ALA A 184 17.47 -8.94 -0.07
N PRO A 185 16.78 -7.89 0.41
CA PRO A 185 16.96 -7.42 1.78
C PRO A 185 16.61 -8.55 2.75
N VAL A 186 17.39 -8.68 3.83
CA VAL A 186 17.17 -9.72 4.86
C VAL A 186 15.80 -9.55 5.52
N GLU A 187 15.38 -8.30 5.72
CA GLU A 187 14.03 -7.94 6.14
C GLU A 187 13.43 -6.94 5.12
N PRO A 188 12.26 -7.25 4.53
CA PRO A 188 11.56 -6.34 3.62
C PRO A 188 11.16 -5.04 4.33
N HIS A 189 11.21 -3.92 3.61
CA HIS A 189 10.74 -2.66 4.16
C HIS A 189 9.20 -2.68 4.39
N PRO A 190 8.68 -2.24 5.55
CA PRO A 190 7.24 -2.35 5.85
C PRO A 190 6.33 -1.64 4.84
N HIS A 191 6.78 -0.50 4.30
CA HIS A 191 6.03 0.21 3.26
C HIS A 191 5.91 -0.60 1.97
N ASP A 192 6.94 -1.34 1.57
CA ASP A 192 6.94 -2.17 0.35
C ASP A 192 5.94 -3.31 0.49
N VAL A 193 5.87 -3.92 1.68
CA VAL A 193 4.89 -4.96 1.99
C VAL A 193 3.46 -4.39 1.93
N GLY A 194 3.22 -3.24 2.56
CA GLY A 194 1.92 -2.58 2.53
C GLY A 194 1.51 -2.11 1.13
N LEU A 195 2.47 -1.64 0.33
CA LEU A 195 2.23 -1.24 -1.06
C LEU A 195 1.96 -2.47 -1.95
N LEU A 196 2.65 -3.60 -1.76
CA LEU A 196 2.36 -4.85 -2.46
C LEU A 196 0.93 -5.32 -2.17
N GLY A 197 0.50 -5.29 -0.91
CA GLY A 197 -0.88 -5.63 -0.54
C GLY A 197 -1.92 -4.71 -1.19
N ARG A 198 -1.63 -3.41 -1.31
CA ARG A 198 -2.49 -2.46 -2.06
C ARG A 198 -2.50 -2.78 -3.56
N ALA A 199 -1.34 -3.06 -4.16
CA ALA A 199 -1.22 -3.40 -5.58
C ALA A 199 -2.03 -4.67 -5.89
N HIS A 200 -1.95 -5.69 -5.03
CA HIS A 200 -2.70 -6.93 -5.23
C HIS A 200 -4.22 -6.72 -5.20
N ARG A 201 -4.73 -5.82 -4.36
CA ARG A 201 -6.16 -5.44 -4.32
C ARG A 201 -6.61 -4.63 -5.52
N GLN A 202 -5.71 -3.83 -6.10
CA GLN A 202 -6.01 -3.02 -7.30
C GLN A 202 -6.26 -3.90 -8.54
N PHE A 203 -5.73 -5.12 -8.56
CA PHE A 203 -5.92 -6.08 -9.64
C PHE A 203 -6.78 -7.26 -9.15
N PRO A 204 -8.10 -7.13 -8.98
CA PRO A 204 -8.94 -8.27 -8.56
C PRO A 204 -8.94 -9.40 -9.60
N ASP A 205 -9.30 -10.61 -9.18
CA ASP A 205 -9.25 -11.80 -10.06
C ASP A 205 -10.06 -11.63 -11.35
N GLY A 206 -11.22 -10.97 -11.29
CA GLY A 206 -12.00 -10.66 -12.50
C GLY A 206 -11.25 -9.80 -13.52
N LEU A 207 -10.40 -8.86 -13.06
CA LEU A 207 -9.55 -8.07 -13.95
C LEU A 207 -8.39 -8.91 -14.47
N ARG A 208 -7.75 -9.73 -13.61
CA ARG A 208 -6.67 -10.64 -14.03
C ARG A 208 -7.13 -11.60 -15.13
N ASP A 209 -8.31 -12.20 -14.96
CA ASP A 209 -8.90 -13.14 -15.90
C ASP A 209 -9.27 -12.46 -17.22
N LEU A 210 -9.84 -11.25 -17.14
CA LEU A 210 -10.13 -10.44 -18.32
C LEU A 210 -8.85 -10.16 -19.12
N LEU A 211 -7.77 -9.72 -18.47
CA LEU A 211 -6.52 -9.37 -19.14
C LEU A 211 -5.89 -10.55 -19.89
N ARG A 212 -6.03 -11.77 -19.35
CA ARG A 212 -5.42 -12.98 -19.92
C ARG A 212 -6.25 -13.62 -21.01
N THR A 213 -7.57 -13.72 -20.80
CA THR A 213 -8.41 -14.62 -21.58
C THR A 213 -9.38 -13.89 -22.49
N HIS A 214 -9.65 -12.59 -22.24
CA HIS A 214 -10.66 -11.86 -23.00
C HIS A 214 -10.15 -11.43 -24.36
N ASN A 215 -11.00 -11.59 -25.38
CA ASN A 215 -10.79 -10.95 -26.66
C ASN A 215 -11.56 -9.63 -26.69
N PHE A 216 -10.84 -8.51 -26.70
CA PHE A 216 -11.45 -7.17 -26.69
C PHE A 216 -12.25 -6.84 -27.96
N GLY A 217 -12.33 -7.72 -28.96
CA GLY A 217 -13.33 -7.64 -30.01
C GLY A 217 -14.75 -7.98 -29.57
N GLU A 218 -14.91 -8.55 -28.37
CA GLU A 218 -16.16 -8.91 -27.72
C GLU A 218 -16.51 -7.94 -26.58
N PRO A 219 -17.81 -7.77 -26.26
CA PRO A 219 -18.25 -6.93 -25.16
C PRO A 219 -17.72 -7.40 -23.80
N TYR A 220 -17.39 -6.45 -22.93
CA TYR A 220 -17.00 -6.70 -21.54
C TYR A 220 -17.64 -5.66 -20.61
N ARG A 221 -17.75 -5.98 -19.31
CA ARG A 221 -18.27 -5.03 -18.33
C ARG A 221 -17.24 -3.95 -18.05
N ARG A 222 -17.65 -2.68 -18.18
CA ARG A 222 -16.78 -1.51 -17.94
C ARG A 222 -16.21 -1.49 -16.52
N ALA A 223 -17.03 -1.88 -15.53
CA ALA A 223 -16.61 -1.98 -14.13
C ALA A 223 -15.40 -2.90 -13.89
N THR A 224 -15.14 -3.87 -14.77
CA THR A 224 -14.02 -4.82 -14.63
C THR A 224 -12.66 -4.13 -14.81
N VAL A 225 -12.59 -3.12 -15.67
CA VAL A 225 -11.35 -2.36 -15.96
C VAL A 225 -11.23 -1.07 -15.14
N GLU A 226 -12.29 -0.65 -14.44
CA GLU A 226 -12.31 0.55 -13.59
C GLU A 226 -11.11 0.66 -12.63
N PRO A 227 -10.63 -0.44 -11.99
CA PRO A 227 -9.46 -0.36 -11.14
C PRO A 227 -8.18 0.12 -11.85
N LEU A 228 -8.06 -0.07 -13.16
CA LEU A 228 -6.91 0.46 -13.92
C LEU A 228 -6.94 1.99 -13.96
N PHE A 229 -8.10 2.57 -14.24
CA PHE A 229 -8.32 4.02 -14.32
C PHE A 229 -8.09 4.69 -12.96
N GLU A 230 -8.59 4.07 -11.89
CA GLU A 230 -8.36 4.58 -10.54
C GLU A 230 -6.86 4.62 -10.22
N MET A 231 -6.13 3.55 -10.56
CA MET A 231 -4.71 3.44 -10.26
C MET A 231 -3.89 4.51 -10.99
N THR A 232 -4.08 4.66 -12.30
CA THR A 232 -3.33 5.63 -13.11
C THR A 232 -3.66 7.07 -12.74
N ALA A 233 -4.91 7.36 -12.36
CA ALA A 233 -5.34 8.69 -11.93
C ALA A 233 -4.84 9.05 -10.52
N THR A 234 -4.85 8.12 -9.57
CA THR A 234 -4.68 8.46 -8.14
C THR A 234 -3.33 8.03 -7.55
N TRP A 235 -2.61 7.10 -8.18
CA TRP A 235 -1.35 6.58 -7.62
C TRP A 235 -0.15 7.44 -8.01
N SER A 236 -0.04 8.64 -7.43
CA SER A 236 1.07 9.57 -7.67
C SER A 236 1.91 9.85 -6.43
N GLY A 237 3.22 10.06 -6.64
CA GLY A 237 4.20 10.42 -5.62
C GLY A 237 4.79 9.23 -4.84
N ALA A 238 5.75 9.56 -3.97
CA ALA A 238 6.62 8.60 -3.27
C ALA A 238 5.88 7.53 -2.45
N ARG A 239 4.64 7.78 -2.01
CA ARG A 239 3.84 6.80 -1.25
C ARG A 239 3.45 5.55 -2.06
N TYR A 240 3.63 5.58 -3.39
CA TYR A 240 3.37 4.49 -4.34
C TYR A 240 4.65 4.02 -5.04
N GLU A 241 5.80 4.24 -4.44
CA GLU A 241 7.09 3.76 -4.93
C GLU A 241 7.67 2.76 -3.94
N PHE A 242 8.07 1.58 -4.42
CA PHE A 242 8.78 0.59 -3.63
C PHE A 242 10.20 1.08 -3.33
N HIS A 243 10.69 0.77 -2.14
CA HIS A 243 12.05 1.05 -1.69
C HIS A 243 13.03 0.01 -2.25
N ASP A 244 12.58 -1.24 -2.43
CA ASP A 244 13.35 -2.24 -3.16
C ASP A 244 13.43 -1.85 -4.66
N PRO A 245 14.64 -1.58 -5.18
CA PRO A 245 14.81 -1.02 -6.52
C PRO A 245 14.43 -2.00 -7.64
N GLU A 246 14.57 -3.32 -7.42
CA GLU A 246 14.18 -4.33 -8.39
C GLU A 246 12.66 -4.45 -8.47
N VAL A 247 11.99 -4.49 -7.31
CA VAL A 247 10.52 -4.48 -7.24
C VAL A 247 9.96 -3.19 -7.82
N GLN A 248 10.58 -2.03 -7.52
CA GLN A 248 10.16 -0.74 -8.06
C GLN A 248 10.30 -0.66 -9.59
N ALA A 249 11.38 -1.20 -10.16
CA ALA A 249 11.57 -1.23 -11.60
C ALA A 249 10.49 -2.08 -12.28
N ALA A 250 10.21 -3.28 -11.76
CA ALA A 250 9.14 -4.14 -12.28
C ALA A 250 7.75 -3.50 -12.12
N PHE A 251 7.48 -2.87 -10.98
CA PHE A 251 6.23 -2.16 -10.72
C PHE A 251 6.04 -0.98 -11.68
N SER A 252 7.09 -0.19 -11.92
CA SER A 252 7.06 0.93 -12.87
C SER A 252 6.82 0.46 -14.30
N ALA A 253 7.43 -0.66 -14.71
CA ALA A 253 7.19 -1.27 -16.01
C ALA A 253 5.73 -1.71 -16.17
N MET A 254 5.17 -2.39 -15.17
CA MET A 254 3.76 -2.79 -15.14
C MET A 254 2.83 -1.57 -15.23
N ARG A 255 3.09 -0.52 -14.44
CA ARG A 255 2.29 0.71 -14.49
C ARG A 255 2.34 1.43 -15.84
N ALA A 256 3.50 1.44 -16.50
CA ALA A 256 3.62 2.01 -17.84
C ALA A 256 2.77 1.24 -18.86
N LYS A 257 2.70 -0.10 -18.74
CA LYS A 257 1.80 -0.92 -19.55
C LYS A 257 0.33 -0.69 -19.22
N ALA A 258 0.00 -0.51 -17.94
CA ALA A 258 -1.36 -0.21 -17.50
C ALA A 258 -1.86 1.10 -18.11
N GLY A 259 -1.05 2.18 -18.04
CA GLY A 259 -1.40 3.47 -18.64
C GLY A 259 -1.54 3.39 -20.16
N ALA A 260 -0.63 2.69 -20.85
CA ALA A 260 -0.72 2.53 -22.31
C ALA A 260 -1.96 1.72 -22.74
N PHE A 261 -2.40 0.77 -21.90
CA PHE A 261 -3.63 0.01 -22.15
C PHE A 261 -4.88 0.83 -21.87
N GLU A 262 -4.91 1.56 -20.75
CA GLU A 262 -6.01 2.47 -20.37
C GLU A 262 -6.25 3.55 -21.43
N GLU A 263 -5.20 4.21 -21.91
CA GLU A 263 -5.30 5.23 -22.96
C GLU A 263 -5.97 4.66 -24.21
N LEU A 264 -5.58 3.43 -24.59
CA LEU A 264 -6.17 2.75 -25.74
C LEU A 264 -7.62 2.34 -25.49
N LEU A 265 -7.98 1.93 -24.26
CA LEU A 265 -9.36 1.65 -23.88
C LEU A 265 -10.23 2.90 -24.01
N LEU A 266 -9.77 4.05 -23.54
CA LEU A 266 -10.50 5.32 -23.67
C LEU A 266 -10.68 5.74 -25.13
N GLU A 267 -9.65 5.57 -25.95
CA GLU A 267 -9.67 5.95 -27.35
C GLU A 267 -10.58 5.03 -28.18
N ARG A 268 -10.60 3.72 -27.87
CA ARG A 268 -11.11 2.69 -28.79
C ARG A 268 -12.30 1.91 -28.29
N THR A 269 -12.87 2.20 -27.12
CA THR A 269 -14.03 1.48 -26.61
C THR A 269 -15.21 2.40 -26.33
N HIS A 270 -16.40 1.89 -26.62
CA HIS A 270 -17.66 2.62 -26.62
C HIS A 270 -18.73 1.83 -25.87
N ALA A 271 -19.80 2.51 -25.45
CA ALA A 271 -20.96 1.86 -24.84
C ALA A 271 -21.68 1.00 -25.89
N MET A 272 -22.02 -0.24 -25.53
CA MET A 272 -22.76 -1.15 -26.43
C MET A 272 -24.26 -0.85 -26.39
N ASP A 273 -24.89 -0.53 -27.53
CA ASP A 273 -26.35 -0.40 -27.67
C ASP A 273 -27.03 0.50 -26.61
N ARG A 274 -26.39 1.63 -26.26
CA ARG A 274 -26.79 2.57 -25.18
C ARG A 274 -26.72 2.00 -23.76
N ASN A 275 -26.23 0.78 -23.56
CA ASN A 275 -25.89 0.24 -22.26
C ASN A 275 -24.50 0.75 -21.82
N THR A 276 -24.48 1.69 -20.88
CA THR A 276 -23.23 2.28 -20.36
C THR A 276 -22.41 1.32 -19.50
N GLU A 277 -22.98 0.21 -19.05
CA GLU A 277 -22.27 -0.80 -18.26
C GLU A 277 -21.39 -1.72 -19.12
N MET A 278 -21.67 -1.81 -20.42
CA MET A 278 -20.97 -2.67 -21.36
C MET A 278 -20.09 -1.83 -22.28
N ALA A 279 -18.84 -2.27 -22.45
CA ALA A 279 -17.86 -1.65 -23.32
C ALA A 279 -17.42 -2.61 -24.42
N TRP A 280 -17.20 -2.09 -25.62
CA TRP A 280 -16.68 -2.83 -26.77
C TRP A 280 -16.09 -1.86 -27.81
N PRO A 281 -15.28 -2.31 -28.78
CA PRO A 281 -14.62 -1.41 -29.72
C PRO A 281 -15.41 -1.12 -31.00
N ARG A 282 -16.61 -1.68 -31.15
CA ARG A 282 -17.43 -1.49 -32.36
C ARG A 282 -18.19 -0.17 -32.26
N THR A 283 -18.14 0.60 -33.33
CA THR A 283 -18.95 1.81 -33.50
C THR A 283 -20.36 1.47 -34.01
N ASP A 284 -21.31 2.40 -33.90
CA ASP A 284 -22.65 2.25 -34.49
C ASP A 284 -22.58 1.93 -36.00
N GLN A 285 -21.56 2.46 -36.68
CA GLN A 285 -21.32 2.19 -38.10
C GLN A 285 -20.80 0.77 -38.36
N ASP A 286 -19.92 0.24 -37.50
CA ASP A 286 -19.44 -1.15 -37.58
C ASP A 286 -20.60 -2.15 -37.38
N VAL A 287 -21.56 -1.82 -36.52
CA VAL A 287 -22.76 -2.64 -36.27
C VAL A 287 -23.68 -2.65 -37.50
N GLN A 288 -23.82 -1.54 -38.20
CA GLN A 288 -24.72 -1.41 -39.35
C GLN A 288 -24.13 -1.92 -40.67
N LEU A 289 -22.83 -1.70 -40.90
CA LEU A 289 -22.19 -1.91 -42.21
C LEU A 289 -21.11 -3.00 -42.21
N GLY A 290 -20.86 -3.61 -41.05
CA GLY A 290 -19.79 -4.59 -40.84
C GLY A 290 -18.47 -3.94 -40.38
N LEU A 291 -17.60 -4.78 -39.82
CA LEU A 291 -16.34 -4.34 -39.17
C LEU A 291 -15.40 -3.63 -40.14
N GLN A 292 -15.03 -2.39 -39.81
CA GLN A 292 -14.02 -1.64 -40.53
C GLN A 292 -12.60 -2.11 -40.19
N ARG A 293 -11.68 -1.87 -41.13
CA ARG A 293 -10.25 -2.23 -40.99
C ARG A 293 -9.59 -1.53 -39.80
N SER A 294 -9.95 -0.27 -39.56
CA SER A 294 -9.51 0.52 -38.40
C SER A 294 -9.92 -0.11 -37.07
N THR A 295 -11.14 -0.64 -36.98
CA THR A 295 -11.69 -1.34 -35.80
C THR A 295 -10.97 -2.67 -35.58
N LEU A 296 -10.73 -3.45 -36.65
CA LEU A 296 -9.94 -4.68 -36.57
C LEU A 296 -8.51 -4.43 -36.07
N ASP A 297 -7.86 -3.37 -36.52
CA ASP A 297 -6.52 -3.02 -36.07
C ASP A 297 -6.51 -2.46 -34.64
N ALA A 298 -7.60 -1.81 -34.20
CA ALA A 298 -7.79 -1.43 -32.79
C ALA A 298 -7.93 -2.66 -31.88
N ILE A 299 -8.75 -3.65 -32.26
CA ILE A 299 -8.92 -4.91 -31.52
C ILE A 299 -7.58 -5.63 -31.34
N LYS A 300 -6.77 -5.74 -32.40
CA LYS A 300 -5.44 -6.35 -32.32
C LYS A 300 -4.54 -5.63 -31.32
N ARG A 301 -4.55 -4.28 -31.33
CA ARG A 301 -3.75 -3.48 -30.39
C ARG A 301 -4.25 -3.63 -28.95
N LEU A 302 -5.57 -3.64 -28.72
CA LEU A 302 -6.17 -3.85 -27.41
C LEU A 302 -5.75 -5.21 -26.83
N ASN A 303 -5.89 -6.29 -27.61
CA ASN A 303 -5.48 -7.63 -27.19
C ASN A 303 -3.98 -7.71 -26.90
N LEU A 304 -3.14 -7.14 -27.77
CA LEU A 304 -1.69 -7.10 -27.54
C LEU A 304 -1.34 -6.36 -26.24
N ARG A 305 -1.91 -5.18 -26.01
CA ARG A 305 -1.65 -4.38 -24.80
C ARG A 305 -2.17 -5.06 -23.53
N SER A 306 -3.31 -5.74 -23.62
CA SER A 306 -3.84 -6.58 -22.55
C SER A 306 -2.86 -7.70 -22.17
N THR A 307 -2.33 -8.42 -23.16
CA THR A 307 -1.31 -9.46 -22.94
C THR A 307 -0.02 -8.89 -22.37
N GLU A 308 0.51 -7.78 -22.92
CA GLU A 308 1.71 -7.13 -22.39
C GLU A 308 1.53 -6.69 -20.93
N LEU A 309 0.35 -6.22 -20.55
CA LEU A 309 0.03 -5.86 -19.17
C LEU A 309 -0.07 -7.09 -18.27
N ALA A 310 -0.73 -8.16 -18.72
CA ALA A 310 -0.82 -9.42 -17.98
C ALA A 310 0.58 -10.01 -17.70
N ASP A 311 1.46 -10.03 -18.70
CA ASP A 311 2.83 -10.53 -18.58
C ASP A 311 3.66 -9.65 -17.63
N ALA A 312 3.50 -8.32 -17.70
CA ALA A 312 4.18 -7.39 -16.81
C ALA A 312 3.70 -7.52 -15.35
N LEU A 313 2.40 -7.75 -15.14
CA LEU A 313 1.82 -8.03 -13.83
C LEU A 313 2.40 -9.31 -13.24
N ASP A 314 2.48 -10.39 -14.03
CA ASP A 314 3.11 -11.66 -13.59
C ASP A 314 4.58 -11.51 -13.23
N ALA A 315 5.33 -10.77 -14.06
CA ALA A 315 6.74 -10.52 -13.79
C ALA A 315 6.94 -9.75 -12.49
N PHE A 316 6.11 -8.72 -12.25
CA PHE A 316 6.09 -7.98 -11.00
C PHE A 316 5.72 -8.86 -9.81
N GLU A 317 4.62 -9.61 -9.87
CA GLU A 317 4.15 -10.45 -8.76
C GLU A 317 5.16 -11.55 -8.42
N ARG A 318 5.78 -12.17 -9.43
CA ARG A 318 6.84 -13.18 -9.22
C ARG A 318 8.07 -12.59 -8.55
N LEU A 319 8.50 -11.40 -8.97
CA LEU A 319 9.68 -10.73 -8.40
C LEU A 319 9.41 -10.23 -6.97
N ALA A 320 8.26 -9.59 -6.76
CA ALA A 320 7.82 -9.13 -5.45
C ALA A 320 7.67 -10.31 -4.47
N SER A 321 7.06 -11.41 -4.91
CA SER A 321 6.94 -12.63 -4.09
C SER A 321 8.29 -13.26 -3.76
N ALA A 322 9.30 -13.14 -4.62
CA ALA A 322 10.63 -13.66 -4.34
C ALA A 322 11.41 -12.78 -3.33
N ARG A 323 11.22 -11.46 -3.38
CA ARG A 323 11.98 -10.48 -2.59
C ARG A 323 11.30 -10.05 -1.29
N LEU A 324 9.98 -10.19 -1.20
CA LEU A 324 9.16 -9.69 -0.08
C LEU A 324 8.40 -10.81 0.67
N ARG A 325 8.65 -12.09 0.34
CA ARG A 325 7.87 -13.28 0.77
C ARG A 325 7.66 -13.40 2.29
N VAL A 326 8.71 -13.18 3.07
CA VAL A 326 8.71 -13.47 4.51
C VAL A 326 7.83 -12.49 5.30
N ALA A 327 7.58 -11.29 4.77
CA ALA A 327 6.75 -10.29 5.42
C ALA A 327 5.30 -10.22 4.88
N LEU A 328 5.02 -10.77 3.70
CA LEU A 328 3.67 -10.78 3.12
C LEU A 328 2.74 -11.75 3.87
N ASP A 329 3.24 -12.93 4.25
CA ASP A 329 2.44 -13.93 4.99
C ASP A 329 2.10 -13.49 6.42
N ASP A 330 2.94 -12.65 7.04
CA ASP A 330 2.68 -12.10 8.38
C ASP A 330 1.90 -10.77 8.33
N ALA A 331 2.10 -9.93 7.29
CA ALA A 331 1.30 -8.72 7.09
C ALA A 331 -0.12 -9.00 6.54
N LEU A 332 -0.32 -10.07 5.76
CA LEU A 332 -1.65 -10.49 5.32
C LEU A 332 -2.47 -11.09 6.48
N LYS A 333 -1.83 -11.73 7.47
CA LYS A 333 -2.50 -12.13 8.72
C LYS A 333 -3.00 -10.93 9.54
N GLU A 334 -2.33 -9.79 9.46
CA GLU A 334 -2.78 -8.55 10.13
C GLU A 334 -3.90 -7.82 9.37
N VAL A 335 -4.17 -8.16 8.11
CA VAL A 335 -5.11 -7.43 7.23
C VAL A 335 -6.36 -8.25 6.87
N GLU A 336 -6.42 -9.56 7.16
CA GLU A 336 -7.72 -10.25 7.12
C GLU A 336 -8.66 -9.56 8.12
N PRO A 337 -9.82 -9.03 7.66
CA PRO A 337 -10.75 -8.39 8.56
C PRO A 337 -11.17 -9.42 9.59
N ASP A 338 -10.92 -9.10 10.86
CA ASP A 338 -11.27 -9.97 11.99
C ASP A 338 -12.72 -10.45 11.78
N PRO A 339 -12.96 -11.75 11.55
CA PRO A 339 -14.29 -12.25 11.18
C PRO A 339 -15.35 -11.90 12.24
N ARG A 340 -14.89 -11.67 13.49
CA ARG A 340 -15.72 -11.22 14.61
C ARG A 340 -16.33 -9.85 14.37
N VAL A 341 -15.73 -8.99 13.54
CA VAL A 341 -16.29 -7.68 13.14
C VAL A 341 -17.57 -7.90 12.34
N GLN A 342 -17.54 -8.76 11.32
CA GLN A 342 -18.71 -9.02 10.48
C GLN A 342 -19.81 -9.73 11.28
N GLU A 343 -19.44 -10.69 12.14
CA GLU A 343 -20.40 -11.34 13.02
C GLU A 343 -21.03 -10.36 14.03
N ALA A 344 -20.23 -9.43 14.59
CA ALA A 344 -20.76 -8.37 15.45
C ALA A 344 -21.69 -7.42 14.69
N ALA A 345 -21.37 -7.05 13.45
CA ALA A 345 -22.25 -6.23 12.62
C ALA A 345 -23.59 -6.93 12.33
N ASN A 346 -23.54 -8.24 12.03
CA ASN A 346 -24.74 -9.06 11.85
C ASN A 346 -25.57 -9.13 13.14
N ALA A 347 -24.95 -9.29 14.31
CA ALA A 347 -25.65 -9.30 15.59
C ALA A 347 -26.36 -7.97 15.88
N LEU A 348 -25.72 -6.82 15.60
CA LEU A 348 -26.35 -5.50 15.72
C LEU A 348 -27.54 -5.36 14.76
N TYR A 349 -27.40 -5.83 13.53
CA TYR A 349 -28.49 -5.84 12.54
C TYR A 349 -29.66 -6.70 12.99
N GLU A 350 -29.40 -7.92 13.46
CA GLU A 350 -30.42 -8.83 13.99
C GLU A 350 -31.15 -8.20 15.18
N MET A 351 -30.45 -7.60 16.13
CA MET A 351 -31.06 -6.91 17.26
C MET A 351 -31.92 -5.71 16.84
N ALA A 352 -31.53 -5.00 15.78
CA ALA A 352 -32.31 -3.91 15.21
C ALA A 352 -33.56 -4.40 14.48
N ALA A 353 -33.45 -5.51 13.72
CA ALA A 353 -34.57 -6.17 13.04
C ALA A 353 -35.49 -6.95 14.01
N ASP A 354 -35.03 -7.17 15.24
CA ASP A 354 -35.71 -7.88 16.32
C ASP A 354 -36.02 -6.95 17.53
N PRO A 355 -36.93 -5.96 17.37
CA PRO A 355 -37.36 -5.11 18.48
C PRO A 355 -38.35 -5.80 19.43
N HIS A 356 -39.01 -6.88 18.97
CA HIS A 356 -40.13 -7.56 19.65
C HIS A 356 -40.06 -9.10 19.68
N ARG A 357 -39.10 -9.75 19.02
CA ARG A 357 -38.92 -11.20 19.09
C ARG A 357 -38.06 -11.53 20.33
N GLY A 358 -38.31 -12.71 20.89
CA GLY A 358 -37.84 -13.10 22.23
C GLY A 358 -38.90 -12.98 23.34
N ALA A 359 -40.16 -12.68 23.00
CA ALA A 359 -41.27 -12.60 23.96
C ALA A 359 -41.02 -11.58 25.09
N LEU A 360 -40.32 -10.48 24.80
CA LEU A 360 -40.20 -9.35 25.70
C LEU A 360 -41.59 -8.71 25.86
N PRO A 361 -42.17 -8.67 27.08
CA PRO A 361 -43.54 -8.21 27.26
C PRO A 361 -43.71 -6.70 27.02
N GLU A 362 -42.62 -5.92 26.98
CA GLU A 362 -42.71 -4.46 27.08
C GLU A 362 -42.20 -3.65 25.88
N ILE A 363 -42.92 -2.59 25.56
CA ILE A 363 -42.58 -1.60 24.52
C ILE A 363 -42.02 -0.33 25.18
N VAL A 364 -40.83 0.11 24.76
CA VAL A 364 -40.36 1.49 25.01
C VAL A 364 -40.97 2.39 23.93
N GLN A 365 -41.87 3.29 24.31
CA GLN A 365 -42.57 4.16 23.36
C GLN A 365 -41.62 5.15 22.66
N THR A 366 -41.96 5.53 21.43
CA THR A 366 -41.31 6.64 20.71
C THR A 366 -41.82 8.01 21.20
N PRO A 367 -41.02 9.09 21.09
CA PRO A 367 -39.63 9.11 20.62
C PRO A 367 -38.69 8.39 21.58
N ARG A 368 -37.71 7.65 21.06
CA ARG A 368 -36.76 6.87 21.88
C ARG A 368 -35.33 6.92 21.35
N LEU A 369 -34.39 6.83 22.27
CA LEU A 369 -32.99 6.51 22.04
C LEU A 369 -32.78 5.01 22.18
N THR A 370 -31.99 4.42 21.28
CA THR A 370 -31.48 3.05 21.37
C THR A 370 -29.95 3.05 21.24
N VAL A 371 -29.26 2.39 22.16
CA VAL A 371 -27.81 2.16 22.14
C VAL A 371 -27.57 0.66 22.11
N ARG A 372 -26.77 0.18 21.17
CA ARG A 372 -26.35 -1.21 21.05
C ARG A 372 -24.84 -1.32 21.08
N LEU A 373 -24.35 -2.33 21.80
CA LEU A 373 -22.93 -2.65 21.93
C LEU A 373 -22.73 -4.13 21.64
N ALA A 374 -21.84 -4.42 20.71
CA ALA A 374 -21.46 -5.77 20.32
C ALA A 374 -19.95 -5.97 20.51
N PRO A 375 -19.51 -6.48 21.68
CA PRO A 375 -18.10 -6.79 21.92
C PRO A 375 -17.61 -7.88 20.98
N LEU A 376 -16.44 -7.71 20.36
CA LEU A 376 -15.87 -8.73 19.48
C LEU A 376 -15.51 -9.99 20.25
N ALA A 377 -15.04 -9.86 21.50
CA ALA A 377 -14.76 -10.98 22.40
C ALA A 377 -16.00 -11.87 22.67
N ALA A 378 -17.23 -11.37 22.47
CA ALA A 378 -18.43 -12.20 22.59
C ALA A 378 -18.54 -13.26 21.47
N ARG A 379 -17.81 -13.06 20.35
CA ARG A 379 -17.74 -14.00 19.20
C ARG A 379 -16.77 -15.15 19.41
N ASP A 380 -15.98 -15.11 20.48
CA ASP A 380 -15.19 -16.28 20.89
C ASP A 380 -16.11 -17.40 21.46
N HIS A 381 -17.43 -17.15 21.54
CA HIS A 381 -18.48 -18.08 21.99
C HIS A 381 -18.21 -18.72 23.35
N THR A 382 -17.43 -18.04 24.20
CA THR A 382 -17.22 -18.42 25.59
C THR A 382 -18.56 -18.50 26.33
N ARG A 383 -18.71 -19.55 27.14
CA ARG A 383 -19.92 -19.76 27.94
C ARG A 383 -20.11 -18.60 28.92
N LEU A 384 -21.18 -17.84 28.74
CA LEU A 384 -21.67 -16.88 29.73
C LEU A 384 -22.07 -17.59 31.03
N ASP A 385 -21.41 -17.26 32.15
CA ASP A 385 -21.76 -17.79 33.47
C ASP A 385 -23.02 -17.07 34.03
N PRO A 386 -24.17 -17.75 34.19
CA PRO A 386 -25.39 -17.11 34.68
C PRO A 386 -25.22 -16.46 36.06
N LYS A 387 -24.32 -16.99 36.92
CA LYS A 387 -24.07 -16.39 38.24
C LYS A 387 -23.38 -15.03 38.14
N ARG A 388 -22.46 -14.86 37.18
CA ARG A 388 -21.85 -13.56 36.88
C ARG A 388 -22.88 -12.61 36.29
N ILE A 389 -23.73 -13.10 35.39
CA ILE A 389 -24.76 -12.28 34.75
C ILE A 389 -25.75 -11.69 35.75
N VAL A 390 -26.27 -12.51 36.68
CA VAL A 390 -27.18 -12.02 37.72
C VAL A 390 -26.52 -10.93 38.59
N LYS A 391 -25.20 -11.02 38.83
CA LYS A 391 -24.46 -9.96 39.54
C LYS A 391 -24.36 -8.66 38.75
N VAL A 392 -24.05 -8.74 37.45
CA VAL A 392 -23.96 -7.54 36.60
C VAL A 392 -25.32 -6.99 36.17
N GLN A 393 -26.39 -7.78 36.23
CA GLN A 393 -27.76 -7.35 35.93
C GLN A 393 -28.24 -6.24 36.87
N ALA A 394 -27.70 -6.18 38.10
CA ALA A 394 -27.91 -5.06 39.02
C ALA A 394 -27.40 -3.72 38.47
N LYS A 395 -26.47 -3.74 37.50
CA LYS A 395 -25.93 -2.55 36.82
C LYS A 395 -26.70 -2.19 35.56
N PHE A 396 -27.73 -2.94 35.16
CA PHE A 396 -28.48 -2.64 33.94
C PHE A 396 -29.29 -1.35 34.06
N ALA A 397 -29.80 -1.07 35.26
CA ALA A 397 -30.61 0.10 35.49
C ALA A 397 -29.76 1.38 35.42
N PRO A 398 -30.24 2.42 34.72
CA PRO A 398 -29.73 3.77 34.91
C PRO A 398 -29.99 4.26 36.33
N PRO A 399 -29.25 5.29 36.79
CA PRO A 399 -29.60 5.98 38.03
C PRO A 399 -31.07 6.40 37.97
N THR A 400 -31.90 5.82 38.83
CA THR A 400 -33.33 6.09 38.92
C THR A 400 -33.81 5.79 40.33
N THR A 401 -34.80 6.54 40.79
CA THR A 401 -35.50 6.26 42.06
C THR A 401 -36.67 5.28 41.90
N GLN A 402 -37.03 4.98 40.65
CA GLN A 402 -38.15 4.11 40.32
C GLN A 402 -37.85 2.62 40.56
N ALA A 403 -38.91 1.83 40.75
CA ALA A 403 -38.79 0.39 40.87
C ALA A 403 -38.23 -0.23 39.58
N VAL A 404 -37.25 -1.13 39.72
CA VAL A 404 -36.63 -1.85 38.60
C VAL A 404 -37.18 -3.27 38.56
N GLU A 405 -37.69 -3.66 37.40
CA GLU A 405 -38.15 -5.02 37.14
C GLU A 405 -37.10 -5.77 36.33
N THR A 406 -36.90 -7.07 36.61
CA THR A 406 -35.88 -7.89 35.95
C THR A 406 -36.45 -9.22 35.48
N GLY A 407 -35.89 -9.76 34.41
CA GLY A 407 -36.30 -11.05 33.86
C GLY A 407 -35.18 -11.75 33.08
N VAL A 408 -35.43 -13.01 32.76
CA VAL A 408 -34.50 -13.87 32.01
C VAL A 408 -35.28 -14.89 31.19
N ASP A 409 -34.77 -15.20 30.01
CA ASP A 409 -35.19 -16.33 29.20
C ASP A 409 -33.97 -17.09 28.62
N GLY A 410 -34.21 -18.11 27.80
CA GLY A 410 -33.15 -18.92 27.18
C GLY A 410 -32.21 -18.15 26.23
N ARG A 411 -32.60 -16.95 25.79
CA ARG A 411 -31.89 -16.11 24.83
C ARG A 411 -31.23 -14.90 25.48
N GLN A 412 -31.85 -14.30 26.50
CA GLN A 412 -31.40 -13.03 27.07
C GLN A 412 -31.70 -12.84 28.56
N TRP A 413 -31.08 -11.82 29.14
CA TRP A 413 -31.43 -11.23 30.44
C TRP A 413 -31.84 -9.79 30.21
N TRP A 414 -32.81 -9.29 30.96
CA TRP A 414 -33.29 -7.92 30.78
C TRP A 414 -33.70 -7.27 32.10
N SER A 415 -33.64 -5.95 32.12
CA SER A 415 -34.15 -5.10 33.20
C SER A 415 -34.90 -3.92 32.58
N CYS A 416 -35.98 -3.48 33.21
CA CYS A 416 -36.75 -2.33 32.74
C CYS A 416 -37.30 -1.49 33.89
N GLY A 417 -37.74 -0.27 33.57
CA GLY A 417 -38.47 0.57 34.50
C GLY A 417 -39.90 0.10 34.74
N PRO A 418 -40.65 0.78 35.61
CA PRO A 418 -42.01 0.40 36.01
C PRO A 418 -42.92 0.22 34.80
N ARG A 419 -43.64 -0.90 34.80
CA ARG A 419 -44.54 -1.25 33.70
C ARG A 419 -45.91 -0.62 33.88
N VAL A 420 -46.35 0.08 32.84
CA VAL A 420 -47.71 0.62 32.75
C VAL A 420 -48.45 -0.11 31.64
N ARG A 421 -49.66 -0.59 31.91
CA ARG A 421 -50.54 -1.16 30.88
C ARG A 421 -51.67 -0.17 30.60
N PRO A 422 -51.61 0.63 29.52
CA PRO A 422 -52.63 1.65 29.25
C PRO A 422 -54.01 1.04 29.00
N GLN A 423 -54.05 -0.14 28.38
CA GLN A 423 -55.28 -0.89 28.07
C GLN A 423 -55.06 -2.40 28.24
N PRO A 424 -56.07 -3.19 28.65
CA PRO A 424 -55.91 -4.62 28.95
C PRO A 424 -55.32 -5.46 27.81
N LEU A 425 -55.61 -5.11 26.56
CA LEU A 425 -55.17 -5.82 25.34
C LEU A 425 -53.86 -5.31 24.75
N HIS A 426 -53.27 -4.23 25.29
CA HIS A 426 -51.99 -3.69 24.81
C HIS A 426 -50.82 -4.34 25.53
N SER A 427 -49.68 -4.43 24.82
CA SER A 427 -48.41 -4.77 25.45
C SER A 427 -48.08 -3.73 26.53
N PRO A 428 -47.59 -4.16 27.72
CA PRO A 428 -47.10 -3.23 28.72
C PRO A 428 -46.04 -2.27 28.16
N GLU A 429 -45.97 -1.08 28.71
CA GLU A 429 -45.04 -0.03 28.33
C GLU A 429 -44.08 0.25 29.47
N THR A 430 -42.85 0.62 29.14
CA THR A 430 -41.82 0.95 30.12
C THR A 430 -41.02 2.18 29.67
N PRO A 431 -40.59 3.07 30.58
CA PRO A 431 -39.81 4.25 30.21
C PRO A 431 -38.43 3.90 29.65
N TRP A 432 -37.84 2.78 30.07
CA TRP A 432 -36.53 2.33 29.62
C TRP A 432 -36.39 0.81 29.77
N ARG A 433 -35.49 0.22 28.99
CA ARG A 433 -35.14 -1.20 29.04
C ARG A 433 -33.67 -1.39 28.72
N MET A 434 -33.03 -2.33 29.40
CA MET A 434 -31.72 -2.85 29.02
C MET A 434 -31.77 -4.37 28.90
N ARG A 435 -31.09 -4.94 27.90
CA ARG A 435 -30.94 -6.39 27.73
C ARG A 435 -29.51 -6.80 27.40
N LEU A 436 -29.13 -7.98 27.89
CA LEU A 436 -27.96 -8.75 27.48
C LEU A 436 -28.44 -9.97 26.68
N VAL A 437 -28.14 -10.01 25.40
CA VAL A 437 -28.49 -11.06 24.45
C VAL A 437 -27.28 -11.96 24.22
N ARG A 438 -27.48 -13.27 24.15
CA ARG A 438 -26.39 -14.21 23.84
C ARG A 438 -25.83 -13.94 22.42
N PRO A 439 -24.50 -14.05 22.21
CA PRO A 439 -23.50 -14.54 23.16
C PRO A 439 -22.92 -13.49 24.11
N GLY A 440 -23.25 -12.20 23.97
CA GLY A 440 -22.72 -11.15 24.85
C GLY A 440 -23.12 -9.72 24.47
N ASP A 441 -24.15 -9.55 23.66
CA ASP A 441 -24.55 -8.28 23.07
C ASP A 441 -25.47 -7.50 23.98
N LEU A 442 -25.31 -6.18 24.04
CA LEU A 442 -26.07 -5.32 24.94
C LEU A 442 -26.93 -4.34 24.14
N GLU A 443 -28.16 -4.12 24.59
CA GLU A 443 -29.04 -3.07 24.07
C GLU A 443 -29.67 -2.30 25.22
N PHE A 444 -29.61 -0.98 25.15
CA PHE A 444 -30.34 -0.06 25.99
C PHE A 444 -31.33 0.73 25.15
N GLN A 445 -32.55 0.90 25.65
CA GLN A 445 -33.59 1.75 25.07
C GLN A 445 -34.15 2.65 26.16
N ALA A 446 -34.38 3.93 25.82
CA ALA A 446 -35.08 4.86 26.69
C ALA A 446 -35.98 5.78 25.88
N ARG A 447 -37.18 6.03 26.39
CA ARG A 447 -38.05 7.08 25.88
C ARG A 447 -37.39 8.44 26.13
N ILE A 448 -37.43 9.34 25.15
CA ILE A 448 -36.81 10.67 25.22
C ILE A 448 -37.91 11.73 25.09
N GLY A 449 -38.51 12.11 26.22
CA GLY A 449 -39.59 13.08 26.27
C GLY A 449 -41.01 12.53 26.09
N ARG A 450 -42.00 13.36 26.46
CA ARG A 450 -43.44 13.09 26.30
C ARG A 450 -44.15 14.32 25.74
N GLN A 451 -45.13 14.11 24.86
CA GLN A 451 -46.04 15.17 24.47
C GLN A 451 -46.93 15.54 25.65
N THR A 452 -46.87 16.80 26.08
CA THR A 452 -47.61 17.32 27.25
C THR A 452 -48.93 18.01 26.87
N GLN A 453 -49.06 18.47 25.62
CA GLN A 453 -50.27 19.10 25.06
C GLN A 453 -50.51 18.62 23.62
N ALA A 454 -51.77 18.50 23.22
CA ALA A 454 -52.14 18.15 21.85
C ALA A 454 -51.57 19.21 20.88
N ASP A 455 -50.95 18.76 19.79
CA ASP A 455 -50.30 19.56 18.73
C ASP A 455 -49.01 20.31 19.13
N ALA A 456 -48.47 20.10 20.33
CA ALA A 456 -47.18 20.67 20.75
C ALA A 456 -46.00 19.78 20.32
N ALA A 457 -44.86 20.40 19.98
CA ALA A 457 -43.60 19.69 19.76
C ALA A 457 -43.04 19.16 21.09
N ILE A 458 -42.29 18.06 21.02
CA ILE A 458 -41.55 17.49 22.15
C ILE A 458 -40.19 18.18 22.20
N ASP A 459 -40.07 19.20 23.04
CA ASP A 459 -38.82 19.95 23.21
C ASP A 459 -37.82 19.13 24.04
N ILE A 460 -36.69 18.77 23.44
CA ILE A 460 -35.63 17.97 24.07
C ILE A 460 -34.33 18.78 24.10
N ASP A 461 -33.66 18.80 25.25
CA ASP A 461 -32.30 19.32 25.34
C ASP A 461 -31.32 18.36 24.65
N GLY A 462 -30.69 18.82 23.55
CA GLY A 462 -29.77 17.99 22.80
C GLY A 462 -28.52 17.60 23.58
N LEU A 463 -28.08 18.43 24.54
CA LEU A 463 -26.94 18.11 25.40
C LEU A 463 -27.27 16.96 26.36
N ALA A 464 -28.47 16.98 26.93
CA ALA A 464 -28.95 15.89 27.79
C ALA A 464 -29.13 14.59 26.99
N LEU A 465 -29.54 14.69 25.73
CA LEU A 465 -29.71 13.53 24.85
C LEU A 465 -28.37 12.85 24.52
N GLU A 466 -27.33 13.63 24.23
CA GLU A 466 -25.96 13.10 24.09
C GLU A 466 -25.45 12.48 25.38
N GLN A 467 -25.66 13.16 26.52
CA GLN A 467 -25.27 12.65 27.84
C GLN A 467 -25.92 11.30 28.13
N LEU A 468 -27.20 11.15 27.79
CA LEU A 468 -27.93 9.90 27.94
C LEU A 468 -27.31 8.78 27.10
N ALA A 469 -26.94 9.06 25.84
CA ALA A 469 -26.30 8.07 24.97
C ALA A 469 -24.92 7.64 25.50
N VAL A 470 -24.04 8.58 25.81
CA VAL A 470 -22.68 8.31 26.30
C VAL A 470 -22.70 7.57 27.64
N THR A 471 -23.50 8.04 28.60
CA THR A 471 -23.55 7.45 29.95
C THR A 471 -24.04 6.00 29.92
N ASN A 472 -25.01 5.68 29.05
CA ASN A 472 -25.48 4.31 28.91
C ASN A 472 -24.49 3.44 28.13
N LEU A 473 -23.80 3.98 27.13
CA LEU A 473 -22.72 3.27 26.44
C LEU A 473 -21.58 2.90 27.40
N GLU A 474 -21.11 3.82 28.24
CA GLU A 474 -20.08 3.55 29.23
C GLU A 474 -20.53 2.54 30.30
N ARG A 475 -21.81 2.58 30.69
CA ARG A 475 -22.37 1.54 31.58
C ARG A 475 -22.37 0.17 30.91
N MET A 476 -22.76 0.10 29.63
CA MET A 476 -22.73 -1.13 28.84
C MET A 476 -21.30 -1.67 28.70
N ALA A 477 -20.32 -0.80 28.46
CA ALA A 477 -18.90 -1.14 28.41
C ALA A 477 -18.39 -1.71 29.74
N ALA A 478 -18.74 -1.08 30.87
CA ALA A 478 -18.38 -1.58 32.20
C ALA A 478 -18.99 -2.98 32.48
N ILE A 479 -20.23 -3.22 32.07
CA ILE A 479 -20.89 -4.54 32.16
C ILE A 479 -20.17 -5.57 31.28
N ALA A 480 -19.81 -5.21 30.05
CA ALA A 480 -19.09 -6.08 29.13
C ALA A 480 -17.72 -6.48 29.73
N LEU A 481 -16.98 -5.52 30.31
CA LEU A 481 -15.71 -5.78 30.98
C LEU A 481 -15.86 -6.73 32.19
N ASP A 482 -16.88 -6.56 33.01
CA ASP A 482 -17.17 -7.48 34.15
C ASP A 482 -17.50 -8.91 33.69
N LEU A 483 -18.06 -9.05 32.49
CA LEU A 483 -18.34 -10.35 31.86
C LEU A 483 -17.10 -10.96 31.21
N GLY A 484 -15.99 -10.22 31.11
CA GLY A 484 -14.73 -10.65 30.51
C GLY A 484 -14.60 -10.32 29.03
N PHE A 485 -15.47 -9.46 28.49
CA PHE A 485 -15.37 -8.97 27.11
C PHE A 485 -14.47 -7.74 27.06
N ASP A 486 -13.15 -7.97 27.05
CA ASP A 486 -12.15 -6.91 26.86
C ASP A 486 -11.82 -6.72 25.37
N GLY A 487 -11.25 -5.58 25.02
CA GLY A 487 -10.84 -5.23 23.66
C GLY A 487 -11.92 -4.54 22.83
N PRO A 488 -11.93 -4.74 21.49
CA PRO A 488 -12.75 -3.96 20.58
C PRO A 488 -14.23 -4.33 20.58
N ALA A 489 -15.10 -3.36 20.25
CA ALA A 489 -16.54 -3.55 20.14
C ALA A 489 -17.15 -2.68 19.05
N LEU A 490 -18.25 -3.13 18.44
CA LEU A 490 -19.07 -2.29 17.58
C LEU A 490 -20.17 -1.61 18.38
N VAL A 491 -20.44 -0.35 18.06
CA VAL A 491 -21.49 0.46 18.69
C VAL A 491 -22.43 1.01 17.64
N GLN A 492 -23.72 0.92 17.91
CA GLN A 492 -24.77 1.55 17.11
C GLN A 492 -25.68 2.38 18.02
N VAL A 493 -25.94 3.62 17.62
CA VAL A 493 -26.88 4.52 18.29
C VAL A 493 -27.95 4.92 17.29
N SER A 494 -29.22 4.87 17.69
CA SER A 494 -30.34 5.28 16.85
C SER A 494 -31.42 6.00 17.64
N PHE A 495 -32.12 6.90 16.98
CA PHE A 495 -33.25 7.66 17.49
C PHE A 495 -34.48 7.35 16.64
N ASN A 496 -35.57 6.94 17.27
CA ASN A 496 -36.79 6.51 16.57
C ASN A 496 -38.00 7.34 16.94
N GLY A 497 -38.84 7.64 15.96
CA GLY A 497 -40.08 8.43 16.11
C GLY A 497 -39.84 9.91 16.43
N MET A 498 -38.81 10.51 15.84
CA MET A 498 -38.35 11.88 16.06
C MET A 498 -39.18 12.97 15.37
N HIS A 499 -40.20 12.63 14.59
CA HIS A 499 -41.02 13.57 13.80
C HIS A 499 -41.66 14.73 14.59
N GLU A 500 -41.98 14.52 15.87
CA GLU A 500 -42.55 15.55 16.76
C GLU A 500 -41.50 16.23 17.65
N VAL A 501 -40.22 15.83 17.55
CA VAL A 501 -39.15 16.33 18.42
C VAL A 501 -38.59 17.65 17.90
N ALA A 502 -38.41 18.62 18.80
CA ALA A 502 -37.61 19.80 18.57
C ALA A 502 -36.36 19.79 19.47
N LEU A 503 -35.19 19.82 18.84
CA LEU A 503 -33.89 19.78 19.51
C LEU A 503 -33.47 21.19 19.91
N ARG A 504 -33.24 21.40 21.21
CA ARG A 504 -32.86 22.68 21.80
C ARG A 504 -31.37 22.71 22.12
N GLN A 505 -30.72 23.85 21.80
CA GLN A 505 -29.33 24.14 22.12
C GLN A 505 -29.26 25.09 23.32
N GLY A 506 -29.37 24.56 24.55
CA GLY A 506 -29.40 25.37 25.78
C GLY A 506 -30.61 26.32 25.86
N ASP A 507 -30.66 27.20 26.85
CA ASP A 507 -31.90 27.92 27.21
C ASP A 507 -32.21 29.14 26.31
N LEU A 508 -31.21 29.65 25.58
CA LEU A 508 -31.30 30.91 24.84
C LEU A 508 -31.69 30.75 23.37
N ALA A 509 -31.55 29.55 22.80
CA ALA A 509 -31.77 29.32 21.39
C ALA A 509 -33.15 28.68 21.13
N ALA A 510 -33.86 29.15 20.10
CA ALA A 510 -35.14 28.57 19.71
C ALA A 510 -34.96 27.09 19.31
N PRO A 511 -35.77 26.14 19.83
CA PRO A 511 -35.71 24.74 19.45
C PRO A 511 -35.90 24.56 17.94
N ARG A 512 -35.16 23.62 17.34
CA ARG A 512 -35.31 23.29 15.91
C ARG A 512 -35.90 21.91 15.72
N ARG A 513 -36.92 21.79 14.88
CA ARG A 513 -37.59 20.51 14.60
C ARG A 513 -36.68 19.54 13.85
N MET A 514 -36.75 18.27 14.24
CA MET A 514 -36.11 17.17 13.54
C MET A 514 -36.71 17.00 12.14
N LEU A 515 -35.85 16.88 11.14
CA LEU A 515 -36.28 16.72 9.74
C LEU A 515 -36.59 15.27 9.35
N LEU A 516 -36.09 14.30 10.12
CA LEU A 516 -36.26 12.87 9.85
C LEU A 516 -37.04 12.18 10.98
N PRO A 517 -37.97 11.26 10.65
CA PRO A 517 -38.73 10.51 11.65
C PRO A 517 -37.88 9.49 12.40
N ASP A 518 -36.83 8.96 11.76
CA ASP A 518 -35.88 8.03 12.35
C ASP A 518 -34.47 8.43 11.93
N LEU A 519 -33.51 8.35 12.86
CA LEU A 519 -32.12 8.68 12.64
C LEU A 519 -31.22 7.58 13.22
N GLY A 520 -30.52 6.85 12.35
CA GLY A 520 -29.42 5.97 12.76
C GLY A 520 -28.09 6.70 12.63
N LEU A 521 -27.28 6.70 13.69
CA LEU A 521 -25.91 7.18 13.62
C LEU A 521 -25.02 6.11 12.94
N PRO A 522 -23.89 6.50 12.33
CA PRO A 522 -22.92 5.54 11.81
C PRO A 522 -22.54 4.50 12.86
N THR A 523 -22.44 3.23 12.45
CA THR A 523 -21.90 2.19 13.33
C THR A 523 -20.39 2.41 13.44
N ILE A 524 -19.91 2.51 14.67
CA ILE A 524 -18.49 2.79 14.96
C ILE A 524 -17.85 1.58 15.62
N GLN A 525 -16.54 1.40 15.39
CA GLN A 525 -15.73 0.44 16.12
C GLN A 525 -14.94 1.18 17.20
N ILE A 526 -15.15 0.77 18.45
CA ILE A 526 -14.37 1.21 19.60
C ILE A 526 -13.21 0.23 19.78
N PRO A 527 -11.94 0.68 19.77
CA PRO A 527 -10.79 -0.22 19.87
C PRO A 527 -10.64 -0.84 21.26
N ASN A 528 -11.05 -0.13 22.31
CA ASN A 528 -10.94 -0.56 23.70
C ASN A 528 -12.07 0.01 24.55
N LEU A 529 -12.83 -0.88 25.21
CA LEU A 529 -13.94 -0.53 26.08
C LEU A 529 -13.55 0.20 27.38
N ARG A 530 -12.26 0.28 27.70
CA ARG A 530 -11.74 0.97 28.90
C ARG A 530 -11.49 2.46 28.68
N ASP A 531 -11.49 2.91 27.44
CA ASP A 531 -11.19 4.31 27.09
C ASP A 531 -12.41 5.22 27.30
N LYS A 532 -12.23 6.54 27.19
CA LYS A 532 -13.34 7.51 27.13
C LYS A 532 -14.13 7.28 25.83
N LEU A 533 -15.42 6.92 25.94
CA LEU A 533 -16.20 6.45 24.78
C LEU A 533 -16.96 7.56 24.03
N ALA A 534 -16.95 8.80 24.54
CA ALA A 534 -17.66 9.91 23.91
C ALA A 534 -17.01 10.40 22.60
N GLY A 535 -15.68 10.40 22.53
CA GLY A 535 -14.93 10.92 21.37
C GLY A 535 -15.33 10.25 20.04
N PRO A 536 -15.35 8.89 19.96
CA PRO A 536 -15.78 8.17 18.77
C PRO A 536 -17.22 8.48 18.30
N LEU A 537 -18.09 9.02 19.15
CA LEU A 537 -19.47 9.37 18.81
C LEU A 537 -19.64 10.77 18.22
N GLN A 538 -18.57 11.59 18.18
CA GLN A 538 -18.65 12.99 17.75
C GLN A 538 -19.30 13.17 16.38
N ASP A 539 -18.83 12.46 15.34
CA ASP A 539 -19.42 12.54 13.99
C ASP A 539 -20.89 12.15 13.97
N GLY A 540 -21.27 11.15 14.79
CA GLY A 540 -22.65 10.76 14.96
C GLY A 540 -23.50 11.87 15.59
N PHE A 541 -23.00 12.52 16.63
CA PHE A 541 -23.70 13.63 17.27
C PHE A 541 -23.77 14.86 16.35
N ASP A 542 -22.73 15.17 15.60
CA ASP A 542 -22.76 16.24 14.59
C ASP A 542 -23.92 16.02 13.60
N ARG A 543 -24.11 14.79 13.12
CA ARG A 543 -25.23 14.42 12.26
C ARG A 543 -26.59 14.56 12.94
N LEU A 544 -26.71 14.24 14.23
CA LEU A 544 -27.93 14.46 15.01
C LEU A 544 -28.33 15.95 15.01
N TRP A 545 -27.39 16.82 15.36
CA TRP A 545 -27.62 18.27 15.39
C TRP A 545 -27.91 18.84 13.99
N GLN A 546 -27.16 18.42 12.98
CA GLN A 546 -27.38 18.83 11.59
C GLN A 546 -28.72 18.34 11.04
N THR A 547 -29.20 17.17 11.47
CA THR A 547 -30.54 16.65 11.13
C THR A 547 -31.66 17.48 11.75
N ALA A 548 -31.42 18.08 12.93
CA ALA A 548 -32.29 19.11 13.50
C ALA A 548 -32.09 20.49 12.86
N GLY A 549 -31.18 20.64 11.89
CA GLY A 549 -30.91 21.88 11.18
C GLY A 549 -29.90 22.80 11.86
N TRP A 550 -29.11 22.34 12.82
CA TRP A 550 -28.00 23.10 13.40
C TRP A 550 -26.73 22.91 12.56
N PRO A 551 -26.18 23.97 11.92
CA PRO A 551 -25.16 23.80 10.88
C PRO A 551 -23.76 23.39 11.39
N ILE A 552 -23.44 23.71 12.65
CA ILE A 552 -22.09 23.52 13.21
C ILE A 552 -21.88 22.10 13.78
N GLY A 553 -22.96 21.34 13.99
CA GLY A 553 -22.89 20.04 14.66
C GLY A 553 -23.07 20.13 16.17
N SER A 554 -22.51 19.16 16.90
CA SER A 554 -22.61 19.07 18.35
C SER A 554 -21.84 20.19 19.04
N PRO A 555 -22.47 20.95 19.94
CA PRO A 555 -21.77 21.93 20.78
C PRO A 555 -20.95 21.29 21.90
N SER A 556 -20.96 19.95 22.05
CA SER A 556 -20.34 19.30 23.19
C SER A 556 -18.83 19.09 23.03
N PHE A 557 -18.22 19.40 21.88
CA PHE A 557 -16.84 19.02 21.53
C PHE A 557 -15.90 20.21 21.22
N GLU A 558 -16.08 21.36 21.88
CA GLU A 558 -15.37 22.62 21.56
C GLU A 558 -13.82 22.56 21.66
N HIS A 559 -13.23 21.57 22.34
CA HIS A 559 -11.77 21.39 22.47
C HIS A 559 -11.27 19.98 22.11
N GLY A 560 -12.05 19.21 21.36
CA GLY A 560 -11.71 17.81 21.03
C GLY A 560 -11.95 16.81 22.17
N GLU A 561 -12.31 17.28 23.37
CA GLU A 561 -12.91 16.44 24.42
C GLU A 561 -14.40 16.75 24.56
N TRP A 562 -15.16 15.72 24.93
CA TRP A 562 -16.58 15.86 25.19
C TRP A 562 -16.82 16.54 26.55
N SER A 563 -17.39 17.74 26.52
CA SER A 563 -17.67 18.57 27.69
C SER A 563 -18.73 18.00 28.65
N GLY A 564 -19.39 16.90 28.29
CA GLY A 564 -20.32 16.17 29.17
C GLY A 564 -19.61 15.47 30.35
N TYR A 565 -18.30 15.20 30.24
CA TYR A 565 -17.52 14.64 31.36
C TYR A 565 -17.41 15.62 32.53
N ASP A 566 -17.40 16.93 32.26
CA ASP A 566 -17.33 17.97 33.29
C ASP A 566 -18.71 18.27 33.91
N ARG A 567 -19.79 17.81 33.28
CA ARG A 567 -21.19 18.00 33.69
C ARG A 567 -21.77 16.75 34.37
N LEU A 568 -20.98 16.07 35.20
CA LEU A 568 -21.39 14.89 35.98
C LEU A 568 -22.43 15.21 37.08
N THR A 569 -23.55 15.81 36.72
CA THR A 569 -24.82 15.59 37.40
C THR A 569 -25.43 14.32 36.81
N GLN A 570 -25.69 13.32 37.65
CA GLN A 570 -26.48 12.15 37.26
C GLN A 570 -27.81 12.65 36.69
N LEU A 571 -27.95 12.60 35.36
CA LEU A 571 -29.24 12.82 34.71
C LEU A 571 -30.14 11.68 35.13
N ASP A 572 -31.07 11.97 36.05
CA ASP A 572 -32.18 11.09 36.37
C ASP A 572 -33.05 11.01 35.11
N LEU A 573 -33.45 9.79 34.72
CA LEU A 573 -34.41 9.60 33.63
C LEU A 573 -35.73 10.34 33.88
N ASP A 574 -36.01 10.66 35.14
CA ASP A 574 -37.19 11.43 35.56
C ASP A 574 -37.13 12.92 35.12
N GLY A 575 -35.99 13.39 34.58
CA GLY A 575 -35.77 14.76 34.12
C GLY A 575 -35.62 14.96 32.61
N ILE A 576 -35.87 13.94 31.77
CA ILE A 576 -35.72 13.98 30.29
C ILE A 576 -37.07 13.97 29.57
#